data_AF-A0A517ZR54-F1
#
_entry.id   AF-A0A517ZR54-F1
#
_cell.length_a   1.000
_cell.length_b   1.000
_cell.length_c   1.000
_cell.angle_alpha   90.00
_cell.angle_beta   90.00
_cell.angle_gamma   90.00
#
_symmetry.space_group_name_H-M   'P 1'
#
loop_
_entity.id
_entity.type
_entity.pdbx_description
1 polymer ?
#
loop_
_entity_poly.entity_id
_entity_poly.type
_entity_poly.pdbx_seq_one_letter_code
_entity_poly.pdbx_strand_id
1 'polypeptide(L)'
;MSNPIRVECTHCSSTFRVKSAGAIGKTVDCPKCSGKFVIQKPRPKSKPKPKPKPAPELAPDENVFVRDIDENRRARRQRRRTPQVEEEVHEPEEVPLALALPQLRRLKKKTDPSEELEEETGWLSMGMGVPVWIIGGLLGSLVGLGLWAFIGFLIPFPLGWMAVGMGFLVGLGVRFSAGEDDGIGPGITAAVITLFAIILAKLITAMIIASMLTDIVMGPPANVEDLSIQQVADKIVDERMDAGQDIQWPDDQWRLDDVGQDVSSEYPEDIWAEAVERWEEMPPEEQQELRENAEKDLELEEEGHEEFEAEGVGFIFLLSFGLLDFIWIPVAVFTAFQLGANIADN
;
A
#
# COMPACT_ATOMS: atom_id res chain seq x y z
N MET A 1 9.94 48.22 -16.92
CA MET A 1 9.50 49.16 -15.88
C MET A 1 8.90 48.36 -14.74
N SER A 2 9.51 48.34 -13.56
CA SER A 2 9.01 47.56 -12.42
C SER A 2 7.75 48.20 -11.82
N ASN A 3 6.71 47.40 -11.60
CA ASN A 3 5.49 47.87 -10.93
C ASN A 3 5.82 48.37 -9.51
N PRO A 4 5.31 49.54 -9.09
CA PRO A 4 5.55 50.07 -7.75
C PRO A 4 4.94 49.14 -6.70
N ILE A 5 5.72 48.82 -5.66
CA ILE A 5 5.30 47.94 -4.57
C ILE A 5 4.70 48.80 -3.45
N ARG A 6 3.57 48.36 -2.88
CA ARG A 6 2.98 48.97 -1.69
C ARG A 6 3.57 48.32 -0.45
N VAL A 7 4.12 49.13 0.44
CA VAL A 7 4.72 48.69 1.71
C VAL A 7 3.96 49.35 2.86
N GLU A 8 3.75 48.60 3.94
CA GLU A 8 3.11 49.07 5.17
C GLU A 8 4.17 49.22 6.27
N CYS A 9 4.15 50.35 6.97
CA CYS A 9 5.08 50.60 8.08
C CYS A 9 4.64 49.85 9.34
N THR A 10 5.56 49.11 9.98
CA THR A 10 5.31 48.36 11.22
C THR A 10 5.02 49.24 12.44
N HIS A 11 5.41 50.52 12.40
CA HIS A 11 5.26 51.44 13.54
C HIS A 11 3.94 52.23 13.52
N CYS A 12 3.42 52.56 12.33
CA CYS A 12 2.25 53.45 12.21
C CYS A 12 1.19 52.99 11.20
N SER A 13 1.34 51.79 10.62
CA SER A 13 0.43 51.20 9.63
C SER A 13 0.13 52.06 8.40
N SER A 14 0.96 53.08 8.14
CA SER A 14 0.83 53.89 6.93
C SER A 14 1.36 53.12 5.71
N THR A 15 0.60 53.18 4.61
CA THR A 15 0.97 52.54 3.35
C THR A 15 1.57 53.56 2.38
N PHE A 16 2.71 53.22 1.76
CA PHE A 16 3.35 54.07 0.76
C PHE A 16 3.93 53.25 -0.40
N ARG A 17 4.24 53.92 -1.52
CA ARG A 17 4.69 53.27 -2.76
C ARG A 17 6.20 53.43 -2.94
N VAL A 18 6.90 52.31 -3.14
CA VAL A 18 8.34 52.29 -3.42
C VAL A 18 8.58 51.99 -4.90
N LYS A 19 9.44 52.78 -5.56
CA LYS A 19 9.65 52.74 -7.02
C LYS A 19 10.45 51.52 -7.51
N SER A 20 11.22 50.86 -6.65
CA SER A 20 12.11 49.75 -7.04
C SER A 20 11.91 48.51 -6.16
N ALA A 21 11.85 47.34 -6.80
CA ALA A 21 11.78 46.05 -6.11
C ALA A 21 13.08 45.71 -5.33
N GLY A 22 14.21 46.36 -5.68
CA GLY A 22 15.49 46.20 -4.99
C GLY A 22 15.57 46.84 -3.59
N ALA A 23 14.46 47.38 -3.07
CA ALA A 23 14.35 47.87 -1.70
C ALA A 23 13.94 46.77 -0.70
N ILE A 24 13.50 45.59 -1.17
CA ILE A 24 13.19 44.44 -0.30
C ILE A 24 14.47 44.03 0.43
N GLY A 25 14.39 43.92 1.76
CA GLY A 25 15.52 43.61 2.64
C GLY A 25 16.37 44.82 3.08
N LYS A 26 16.09 46.04 2.60
CA LYS A 26 16.79 47.25 3.07
C LYS A 26 16.00 47.96 4.17
N THR A 27 16.72 48.56 5.11
CA THR A 27 16.16 49.45 6.13
C THR A 27 15.79 50.79 5.50
N VAL A 28 14.54 51.22 5.67
CA VAL A 28 14.04 52.50 5.18
C VAL A 28 13.35 53.26 6.31
N ASP A 29 13.42 54.59 6.25
CA ASP A 29 12.73 55.47 7.19
C ASP A 29 11.30 55.72 6.73
N CYS A 30 10.33 55.58 7.64
CA CYS A 30 8.94 55.92 7.34
C CYS A 30 8.78 57.43 7.14
N PRO A 31 8.16 57.91 6.04
CA PRO A 31 7.95 59.35 5.81
C PRO A 31 6.94 59.99 6.78
N LYS A 32 6.16 59.19 7.50
CA LYS A 32 5.11 59.67 8.41
C LYS A 32 5.55 59.71 9.87
N CYS A 33 6.28 58.70 10.34
CA CYS A 33 6.69 58.58 11.74
C CYS A 33 8.21 58.55 11.97
N SER A 34 9.01 58.62 10.90
CA SER A 34 10.48 58.55 10.94
C SER A 34 11.06 57.26 11.55
N GLY A 35 10.23 56.26 11.87
CA GLY A 35 10.68 54.96 12.36
C GLY A 35 11.39 54.15 11.28
N LYS A 36 12.51 53.51 11.65
CA LYS A 36 13.28 52.59 10.81
C LYS A 36 12.62 51.22 10.80
N PHE A 37 12.48 50.62 9.61
CA PHE A 37 12.02 49.25 9.47
C PHE A 37 12.56 48.60 8.19
N VAL A 38 12.56 47.27 8.14
CA VAL A 38 13.06 46.48 7.00
C VAL A 38 11.88 46.05 6.13
N ILE A 39 11.96 46.28 4.82
CA ILE A 39 10.90 45.89 3.88
C ILE A 39 10.91 44.36 3.70
N GLN A 40 9.91 43.67 4.24
CA GLN A 40 9.73 42.24 4.03
C GLN A 40 9.11 41.93 2.66
N LYS A 41 9.48 40.79 2.06
CA LYS A 41 8.88 40.32 0.80
C LYS A 41 7.39 40.02 1.06
N PRO A 42 6.44 40.63 0.33
CA PRO A 42 5.03 40.38 0.56
C PRO A 42 4.77 38.88 0.40
N ARG A 43 4.29 38.23 1.47
CA ARG A 43 3.84 36.84 1.38
C ARG A 43 2.79 36.77 0.27
N PRO A 44 2.89 35.85 -0.70
CA PRO A 44 1.88 35.70 -1.74
C PRO A 44 0.54 35.50 -1.04
N LYS A 45 -0.41 36.42 -1.24
CA LYS A 45 -1.76 36.29 -0.68
C LYS A 45 -2.30 34.95 -1.17
N SER A 46 -2.47 33.99 -0.27
CA SER A 46 -3.17 32.76 -0.55
C SER A 46 -4.52 33.13 -1.15
N LYS A 47 -4.81 32.62 -2.35
CA LYS A 47 -6.12 32.83 -2.98
C LYS A 47 -7.16 32.34 -1.98
N PRO A 48 -8.21 33.13 -1.67
CA PRO A 48 -9.29 32.68 -0.81
C PRO A 48 -9.81 31.34 -1.36
N LYS A 49 -9.76 30.27 -0.54
CA LYS A 49 -10.37 28.99 -0.90
C LYS A 49 -11.84 29.29 -1.27
N PRO A 50 -12.33 28.87 -2.45
CA PRO A 50 -13.73 29.05 -2.80
C PRO A 50 -14.59 28.42 -1.71
N LYS A 51 -15.55 29.20 -1.17
CA LYS A 51 -16.48 28.70 -0.17
C LYS A 51 -17.13 27.41 -0.71
N PRO A 52 -17.12 26.30 0.05
CA PRO A 52 -17.80 25.09 -0.36
C PRO A 52 -19.28 25.43 -0.59
N LYS A 53 -19.79 25.05 -1.77
CA LYS A 53 -21.23 25.14 -2.03
C LYS A 53 -21.95 24.29 -0.99
N PRO A 54 -23.05 24.76 -0.38
CA PRO A 54 -23.85 23.93 0.51
C PRO A 54 -24.26 22.67 -0.25
N ALA A 55 -23.97 21.52 0.35
CA ALA A 55 -24.33 20.22 -0.20
C ALA A 55 -25.86 20.19 -0.38
N PRO A 56 -26.37 19.70 -1.52
CA PRO A 56 -27.80 19.49 -1.69
C PRO A 56 -28.29 18.55 -0.60
N GLU A 57 -29.29 19.01 0.13
CA GLU A 57 -30.00 18.26 1.18
C GLU A 57 -30.62 17.01 0.54
N LEU A 58 -29.94 15.87 0.73
CA LEU A 58 -30.39 14.56 0.29
C LEU A 58 -31.54 14.15 1.21
N ALA A 59 -32.77 14.37 0.75
CA ALA A 59 -33.93 13.71 1.31
C ALA A 59 -33.73 12.19 1.19
N PRO A 60 -33.90 11.42 2.29
CA PRO A 60 -33.80 9.98 2.25
C PRO A 60 -35.06 9.42 1.56
N ASP A 61 -34.98 9.19 0.25
CA ASP A 61 -35.95 8.38 -0.49
C ASP A 61 -35.43 6.93 -0.56
N GLU A 62 -35.78 6.13 0.45
CA GLU A 62 -35.40 4.71 0.58
C GLU A 62 -35.93 3.82 -0.56
N ASN A 63 -36.72 4.32 -1.51
CA ASN A 63 -37.40 3.49 -2.51
C ASN A 63 -36.77 3.49 -3.91
N VAL A 64 -35.69 4.24 -4.15
CA VAL A 64 -35.10 4.33 -5.50
C VAL A 64 -34.16 3.17 -5.81
N PHE A 65 -33.37 2.70 -4.83
CA PHE A 65 -32.31 1.73 -5.10
C PHE A 65 -32.81 0.30 -5.39
N VAL A 66 -33.99 -0.08 -4.86
CA VAL A 66 -34.56 -1.42 -5.08
C VAL A 66 -35.21 -1.54 -6.47
N ARG A 67 -35.71 -0.45 -7.06
CA ARG A 67 -36.36 -0.47 -8.38
C ARG A 67 -35.36 -0.73 -9.52
N ASP A 68 -34.17 -0.12 -9.47
CA ASP A 68 -33.19 -0.23 -10.55
C ASP A 68 -32.55 -1.62 -10.64
N ILE A 69 -32.39 -2.31 -9.50
CA ILE A 69 -31.83 -3.67 -9.47
C ILE A 69 -32.79 -4.67 -10.12
N ASP A 70 -34.09 -4.50 -9.90
CA ASP A 70 -35.11 -5.42 -10.40
C ASP A 70 -35.39 -5.24 -11.91
N GLU A 71 -35.31 -3.99 -12.41
CA GLU A 71 -35.38 -3.69 -13.84
C GLU A 71 -34.18 -4.26 -14.62
N ASN A 72 -32.97 -4.15 -14.05
CA ASN A 72 -31.75 -4.66 -14.68
C ASN A 72 -31.70 -6.20 -14.70
N ARG A 73 -32.29 -6.88 -13.69
CA ARG A 73 -32.47 -8.34 -13.71
C ARG A 73 -33.44 -8.81 -14.79
N ARG A 74 -34.53 -8.08 -15.05
CA ARG A 74 -35.50 -8.42 -16.11
C ARG A 74 -34.89 -8.26 -17.51
N ALA A 75 -34.11 -7.20 -17.73
CA ALA A 75 -33.41 -6.97 -19.00
C ALA A 75 -32.40 -8.09 -19.33
N ARG A 76 -31.66 -8.59 -18.33
CA ARG A 76 -30.72 -9.72 -18.53
C ARG A 76 -31.42 -11.05 -18.82
N ARG A 77 -32.62 -11.29 -18.27
CA ARG A 77 -33.41 -12.50 -18.59
C ARG A 77 -33.96 -12.47 -20.02
N GLN A 78 -34.33 -11.30 -20.54
CA GLN A 78 -34.78 -11.19 -21.93
C GLN A 78 -33.65 -11.40 -22.95
N ARG A 79 -32.41 -11.03 -22.66
CA ARG A 79 -31.27 -11.28 -23.58
C ARG A 79 -30.85 -12.76 -23.71
N ARG A 80 -31.30 -13.66 -22.82
CA ARG A 80 -31.00 -15.10 -22.90
C ARG A 80 -32.00 -15.91 -23.74
N ARG A 81 -33.04 -15.28 -24.29
CA ARG A 81 -33.92 -15.81 -25.35
C ARG A 81 -33.81 -14.80 -26.49
N THR A 82 -33.19 -14.99 -27.66
CA THR A 82 -32.95 -16.12 -28.57
C THR A 82 -31.99 -15.54 -29.67
N PRO A 83 -31.36 -16.31 -30.59
CA PRO A 83 -32.08 -16.95 -31.71
C PRO A 83 -31.68 -18.41 -31.91
N GLN A 84 -32.66 -19.23 -32.31
CA GLN A 84 -32.41 -20.53 -32.89
C GLN A 84 -31.54 -20.31 -34.13
N VAL A 85 -30.40 -20.99 -34.17
CA VAL A 85 -29.63 -21.16 -35.40
C VAL A 85 -30.45 -22.10 -36.27
N GLU A 86 -31.00 -21.59 -37.36
CA GLU A 86 -31.51 -22.41 -38.45
C GLU A 86 -30.34 -23.24 -38.99
N GLU A 87 -30.41 -24.55 -38.73
CA GLU A 87 -29.49 -25.55 -39.24
C GLU A 87 -29.83 -25.77 -40.72
N GLU A 88 -29.10 -25.06 -41.58
CA GLU A 88 -29.17 -25.20 -43.03
C GLU A 88 -28.56 -26.55 -43.40
N VAL A 89 -29.43 -27.50 -43.77
CA VAL A 89 -29.07 -28.84 -44.25
C VAL A 89 -28.33 -28.71 -45.58
N HIS A 90 -27.01 -28.89 -45.56
CA HIS A 90 -26.19 -28.96 -46.75
C HIS A 90 -26.18 -30.40 -47.29
N GLU A 91 -26.75 -30.58 -48.49
CA GLU A 91 -26.72 -31.81 -49.29
C GLU A 91 -25.28 -32.22 -49.61
N PRO A 92 -24.87 -33.49 -49.41
CA PRO A 92 -23.56 -33.96 -49.83
C PRO A 92 -23.55 -34.21 -51.35
N GLU A 93 -22.76 -33.44 -52.07
CA GLU A 93 -22.44 -33.67 -53.49
C GLU A 93 -21.68 -35.00 -53.65
N GLU A 94 -22.24 -35.89 -54.46
CA GLU A 94 -21.74 -37.23 -54.74
C GLU A 94 -20.39 -37.19 -55.45
N VAL A 95 -19.31 -37.50 -54.72
CA VAL A 95 -18.01 -37.77 -55.34
C VAL A 95 -18.01 -39.20 -55.90
N PRO A 96 -17.70 -39.41 -57.19
CA PRO A 96 -17.85 -40.70 -57.85
C PRO A 96 -16.89 -41.76 -57.29
N LEU A 97 -17.53 -42.80 -56.76
CA LEU A 97 -17.03 -44.08 -56.30
C LEU A 97 -16.49 -44.93 -57.47
N ALA A 98 -15.29 -44.64 -57.98
CA ALA A 98 -14.63 -45.53 -58.93
C ALA A 98 -13.11 -45.32 -58.96
N LEU A 99 -12.40 -46.00 -58.05
CA LEU A 99 -10.98 -46.46 -58.13
C LEU A 99 -10.57 -46.93 -56.71
N ALA A 100 -11.08 -48.05 -56.20
CA ALA A 100 -10.60 -49.42 -56.45
C ALA A 100 -9.14 -49.69 -55.99
N LEU A 101 -9.01 -50.02 -54.68
CA LEU A 101 -8.28 -51.19 -54.10
C LEU A 101 -6.73 -51.22 -54.15
N PRO A 102 -6.02 -52.16 -53.48
CA PRO A 102 -6.17 -52.80 -52.16
C PRO A 102 -4.82 -52.87 -51.38
N GLN A 103 -4.74 -52.41 -50.12
CA GLN A 103 -3.55 -52.64 -49.24
C GLN A 103 -3.93 -53.00 -47.79
N LEU A 104 -5.06 -53.67 -47.59
CA LEU A 104 -5.38 -54.30 -46.29
C LEU A 104 -4.74 -55.69 -46.20
N ARG A 105 -3.42 -55.74 -46.03
CA ARG A 105 -2.72 -56.94 -45.54
C ARG A 105 -1.40 -56.55 -44.90
N ARG A 106 -1.26 -56.88 -43.60
CA ARG A 106 -0.16 -56.57 -42.66
C ARG A 106 -0.37 -55.18 -42.05
N LEU A 107 -0.71 -55.01 -40.77
CA LEU A 107 -0.14 -55.66 -39.59
C LEU A 107 -1.21 -55.74 -38.50
N LYS A 108 -1.65 -56.96 -38.17
CA LYS A 108 -2.27 -57.25 -36.88
C LYS A 108 -1.11 -57.30 -35.87
N LYS A 109 -0.63 -56.13 -35.44
CA LYS A 109 0.30 -56.02 -34.31
C LYS A 109 -0.51 -56.43 -33.09
N LYS A 110 -0.09 -57.50 -32.41
CA LYS A 110 -0.64 -57.88 -31.11
C LYS A 110 -0.37 -56.70 -30.19
N THR A 111 -1.41 -55.96 -29.84
CA THR A 111 -1.39 -55.05 -28.69
C THR A 111 -1.14 -55.94 -27.48
N ASP A 112 -0.01 -55.71 -26.82
CA ASP A 112 0.40 -56.44 -25.63
C ASP A 112 -0.52 -55.98 -24.48
N PRO A 113 -1.12 -56.89 -23.68
CA PRO A 113 -2.02 -56.50 -22.59
C PRO A 113 -1.31 -55.74 -21.44
N SER A 114 -0.01 -55.49 -21.54
CA SER A 114 0.72 -54.57 -20.67
C SER A 114 0.61 -53.10 -21.08
N GLU A 115 0.19 -52.77 -22.32
CA GLU A 115 -0.08 -51.37 -22.72
C GLU A 115 -1.41 -50.84 -22.11
N GLU A 116 -2.41 -51.70 -21.91
CA GLU A 116 -3.70 -51.28 -21.31
C GLU A 116 -3.59 -50.95 -19.80
N LEU A 117 -2.55 -51.43 -19.11
CA LEU A 117 -2.27 -51.10 -17.70
C LEU A 117 -1.44 -49.81 -17.53
N GLU A 118 -0.83 -49.29 -18.60
CA GLU A 118 -0.18 -47.96 -18.60
C GLU A 118 -1.18 -46.83 -18.88
N GLU A 119 -2.33 -47.10 -19.52
CA GLU A 119 -3.39 -46.11 -19.70
C GLU A 119 -4.12 -45.76 -18.39
N GLU A 120 -4.18 -46.69 -17.41
CA GLU A 120 -4.76 -46.41 -16.08
C GLU A 120 -3.82 -45.64 -15.13
N THR A 121 -2.55 -45.39 -15.47
CA THR A 121 -1.70 -44.41 -14.77
C THR A 121 -1.61 -43.07 -15.52
N GLY A 122 -2.06 -43.02 -16.77
CA GLY A 122 -2.09 -41.82 -17.61
C GLY A 122 -2.98 -40.69 -17.10
N TRP A 123 -4.11 -40.99 -16.45
CA TRP A 123 -5.04 -39.97 -15.93
C TRP A 123 -4.57 -39.30 -14.63
N LEU A 124 -3.67 -39.94 -13.87
CA LEU A 124 -2.92 -39.28 -12.78
C LEU A 124 -1.74 -38.45 -13.32
N SER A 125 -1.16 -38.83 -14.46
CA SER A 125 -0.06 -38.09 -15.10
C SER A 125 -0.49 -36.77 -15.77
N MET A 126 -1.71 -36.72 -16.36
CA MET A 126 -2.25 -35.48 -16.94
C MET A 126 -2.61 -34.40 -15.91
N GLY A 127 -2.72 -34.76 -14.62
CA GLY A 127 -3.07 -33.83 -13.54
C GLY A 127 -1.88 -33.31 -12.72
N MET A 128 -0.68 -33.89 -12.85
CA MET A 128 0.47 -33.54 -11.99
C MET A 128 1.40 -32.45 -12.58
N GLY A 129 1.35 -32.18 -13.88
CA GLY A 129 2.18 -31.14 -14.50
C GLY A 129 1.92 -29.76 -13.88
N VAL A 130 0.66 -29.31 -13.88
CA VAL A 130 0.29 -27.97 -13.37
C VAL A 130 0.67 -27.76 -11.89
N PRO A 131 0.39 -28.69 -10.95
CA PRO A 131 0.86 -28.58 -9.58
C PRO A 131 2.38 -28.45 -9.45
N VAL A 132 3.15 -29.24 -10.21
CA VAL A 132 4.62 -29.19 -10.20
C VAL A 132 5.12 -27.83 -10.71
N TRP A 133 4.50 -27.29 -11.76
CA TRP A 133 4.80 -25.95 -12.27
C TRP A 133 4.53 -24.87 -11.24
N ILE A 134 3.40 -24.97 -10.52
CA ILE A 134 3.06 -24.04 -9.44
C ILE A 134 4.13 -24.09 -8.34
N ILE A 135 4.56 -25.27 -7.92
CA ILE A 135 5.62 -25.42 -6.90
C ILE A 135 6.92 -24.76 -7.38
N GLY A 136 7.33 -25.00 -8.62
CA GLY A 136 8.53 -24.37 -9.21
C GLY A 136 8.43 -22.84 -9.25
N GLY A 137 7.29 -22.32 -9.69
CA GLY A 137 7.02 -20.88 -9.72
C GLY A 137 6.99 -20.25 -8.31
N LEU A 138 6.41 -20.93 -7.32
CA LEU A 138 6.40 -20.47 -5.93
C LEU A 138 7.81 -20.41 -5.35
N LEU A 139 8.65 -21.43 -5.57
CA LEU A 139 10.05 -21.40 -5.15
C LEU A 139 10.83 -20.25 -5.80
N GLY A 140 10.63 -20.01 -7.10
CA GLY A 140 11.20 -18.85 -7.79
C GLY A 140 10.70 -17.51 -7.21
N SER A 141 9.41 -17.44 -6.87
CA SER A 141 8.80 -16.25 -6.28
C SER A 141 9.34 -15.95 -4.87
N LEU A 142 9.62 -16.98 -4.06
CA LEU A 142 10.19 -16.80 -2.72
C LEU A 142 11.58 -16.17 -2.78
N VAL A 143 12.43 -16.63 -3.71
CA VAL A 143 13.75 -16.03 -3.95
C VAL A 143 13.59 -14.59 -4.45
N GLY A 144 12.64 -14.36 -5.37
CA GLY A 144 12.32 -13.02 -5.87
C GLY A 144 11.85 -12.06 -4.78
N LEU A 145 10.98 -12.50 -3.88
CA LEU A 145 10.49 -11.71 -2.73
C LEU A 145 11.61 -11.37 -1.77
N GLY A 146 12.48 -12.34 -1.45
CA GLY A 146 13.64 -12.10 -0.60
C GLY A 146 14.58 -11.04 -1.20
N LEU A 147 14.86 -11.12 -2.50
CA LEU A 147 15.69 -10.13 -3.19
C LEU A 147 14.99 -8.76 -3.28
N TRP A 148 13.68 -8.74 -3.52
CA TRP A 148 12.88 -7.51 -3.53
C TRP A 148 12.94 -6.79 -2.17
N ALA A 149 12.68 -7.51 -1.08
CA ALA A 149 12.73 -6.97 0.28
C ALA A 149 14.14 -6.47 0.62
N PHE A 150 15.17 -7.25 0.28
CA PHE A 150 16.57 -6.88 0.52
C PHE A 150 16.97 -5.58 -0.22
N ILE A 151 16.62 -5.43 -1.50
CA ILE A 151 16.98 -4.21 -2.23
C ILE A 151 16.10 -3.04 -1.81
N GLY A 152 14.82 -3.26 -1.50
CA GLY A 152 13.92 -2.24 -0.97
C GLY A 152 14.44 -1.64 0.36
N PHE A 153 15.08 -2.46 1.19
CA PHE A 153 15.77 -1.99 2.39
C PHE A 153 16.98 -1.10 2.08
N LEU A 154 17.74 -1.41 1.02
CA LEU A 154 18.96 -0.65 0.65
C LEU A 154 18.66 0.62 -0.17
N ILE A 155 17.58 0.64 -0.95
CA ILE A 155 17.28 1.70 -1.91
C ILE A 155 15.81 2.13 -1.73
N PRO A 156 15.53 3.30 -1.11
CA PRO A 156 14.18 3.76 -0.82
C PRO A 156 13.40 4.27 -2.05
N PHE A 157 13.94 4.13 -3.26
CA PHE A 157 13.30 4.59 -4.49
C PHE A 157 12.52 3.47 -5.17
N PRO A 158 11.31 3.75 -5.73
CA PRO A 158 10.50 2.75 -6.41
C PRO A 158 11.14 2.36 -7.76
N LEU A 159 11.82 1.22 -7.78
CA LEU A 159 12.52 0.70 -8.94
C LEU A 159 11.65 -0.34 -9.66
N GLY A 160 10.74 0.12 -10.52
CA GLY A 160 9.82 -0.75 -11.28
C GLY A 160 10.51 -1.86 -12.08
N TRP A 161 11.78 -1.70 -12.45
CA TRP A 161 12.56 -2.74 -13.14
C TRP A 161 12.77 -4.02 -12.32
N MET A 162 12.64 -3.97 -10.98
CA MET A 162 12.72 -5.16 -10.13
C MET A 162 11.63 -6.19 -10.44
N ALA A 163 10.47 -5.75 -10.92
CA ALA A 163 9.40 -6.63 -11.38
C ALA A 163 9.91 -7.60 -12.44
N VAL A 164 10.77 -7.13 -13.36
CA VAL A 164 11.34 -7.97 -14.43
C VAL A 164 12.24 -9.06 -13.85
N GLY A 165 13.07 -8.72 -12.86
CA GLY A 165 13.89 -9.70 -12.15
C GLY A 165 13.04 -10.77 -11.44
N MET A 166 11.92 -10.36 -10.86
CA MET A 166 10.99 -11.29 -10.24
C MET A 166 10.29 -12.20 -11.25
N GLY A 167 9.80 -11.64 -12.37
CA GLY A 167 9.22 -12.43 -13.46
C GLY A 167 10.22 -13.41 -14.07
N PHE A 168 11.49 -13.02 -14.19
CA PHE A 168 12.56 -13.89 -14.63
C PHE A 168 12.75 -15.09 -13.67
N LEU A 169 12.83 -14.85 -12.36
CA LEU A 169 13.03 -15.91 -11.36
C LEU A 169 11.82 -16.87 -11.28
N VAL A 170 10.60 -16.34 -11.36
CA VAL A 170 9.38 -17.17 -11.43
C VAL A 170 9.36 -17.99 -12.71
N GLY A 171 9.65 -17.37 -13.86
CA GLY A 171 9.72 -18.03 -15.15
C GLY A 171 10.74 -19.16 -15.18
N LEU A 172 11.95 -18.94 -14.65
CA LEU A 172 12.96 -19.98 -14.48
C LEU A 172 12.48 -21.11 -13.55
N GLY A 173 11.88 -20.77 -12.41
CA GLY A 173 11.35 -21.76 -11.47
C GLY A 173 10.31 -22.67 -12.13
N VAL A 174 9.37 -22.09 -12.86
CA VAL A 174 8.39 -22.84 -13.65
C VAL A 174 9.07 -23.66 -14.74
N ARG A 175 10.01 -23.08 -15.49
CA ARG A 175 10.74 -23.78 -16.57
C ARG A 175 11.50 -25.00 -16.07
N PHE A 176 12.20 -24.89 -14.94
CA PHE A 176 12.93 -26.01 -14.34
C PHE A 176 11.98 -27.12 -13.89
N SER A 177 10.79 -26.76 -13.37
CA SER A 177 9.79 -27.73 -12.93
C SER A 177 8.99 -28.36 -14.07
N ALA A 178 8.86 -27.67 -15.21
CA ALA A 178 8.15 -28.17 -16.38
C ALA A 178 8.91 -29.27 -17.13
N GLY A 179 10.24 -29.33 -17.00
CA GLY A 179 11.05 -30.40 -17.61
C GLY A 179 10.95 -30.41 -19.13
N GLU A 180 10.32 -31.45 -19.69
CA GLU A 180 10.10 -31.62 -21.14
C GLU A 180 8.78 -31.00 -21.62
N ASP A 181 7.92 -30.53 -20.70
CA ASP A 181 6.66 -29.87 -21.06
C ASP A 181 6.91 -28.47 -21.61
N ASP A 182 7.03 -28.36 -22.93
CA ASP A 182 7.11 -27.09 -23.64
C ASP A 182 5.72 -26.61 -24.09
N GLY A 183 5.55 -25.29 -24.20
CA GLY A 183 4.37 -24.67 -24.79
C GLY A 183 3.65 -23.65 -23.92
N ILE A 184 2.43 -23.31 -24.30
CA ILE A 184 1.70 -22.15 -23.75
C ILE A 184 1.31 -22.36 -22.28
N GLY A 185 1.09 -23.62 -21.85
CA GLY A 185 0.63 -23.97 -20.49
C GLY A 185 1.55 -23.44 -19.38
N PRO A 186 2.80 -23.92 -19.29
CA PRO A 186 3.76 -23.46 -18.28
C PRO A 186 4.01 -21.95 -18.35
N GLY A 187 4.00 -21.37 -19.55
CA GLY A 187 4.10 -19.92 -19.74
C GLY A 187 2.95 -19.15 -19.06
N ILE A 188 1.69 -19.56 -19.27
CA ILE A 188 0.53 -18.95 -18.61
C ILE A 188 0.65 -19.09 -17.09
N THR A 189 1.05 -20.27 -16.60
CA THR A 189 1.24 -20.50 -15.16
C THR A 189 2.29 -19.55 -14.58
N ALA A 190 3.44 -19.39 -15.23
CA ALA A 190 4.48 -18.45 -14.81
C ALA A 190 4.00 -16.99 -14.82
N ALA A 191 3.26 -16.57 -15.84
CA ALA A 191 2.70 -15.23 -15.96
C ALA A 191 1.72 -14.90 -14.81
N VAL A 192 0.81 -15.83 -14.49
CA VAL A 192 -0.16 -15.66 -13.42
C VAL A 192 0.53 -15.59 -12.06
N ILE A 193 1.45 -16.51 -11.77
CA ILE A 193 2.20 -16.51 -10.51
C ILE A 193 3.00 -15.22 -10.36
N THR A 194 3.65 -14.74 -11.42
CA THR A 194 4.40 -13.48 -11.42
C THR A 194 3.52 -12.28 -11.07
N LEU A 195 2.32 -12.19 -11.65
CA LEU A 195 1.39 -11.11 -11.36
C LEU A 195 0.99 -11.10 -9.88
N PHE A 196 0.61 -12.26 -9.34
CA PHE A 196 0.27 -12.37 -7.91
C PHE A 196 1.47 -12.05 -7.01
N ALA A 197 2.67 -12.51 -7.36
CA ALA A 197 3.86 -12.30 -6.57
C ALA A 197 4.27 -10.82 -6.53
N ILE A 198 4.13 -10.09 -7.65
CA ILE A 198 4.38 -8.63 -7.69
C ILE A 198 3.35 -7.88 -6.85
N ILE A 199 2.06 -8.24 -6.94
CA ILE A 199 1.01 -7.62 -6.13
C ILE A 199 1.29 -7.83 -4.64
N LEU A 200 1.64 -9.06 -4.26
CA LEU A 200 1.99 -9.41 -2.89
C LEU A 200 3.24 -8.66 -2.40
N ALA A 201 4.29 -8.56 -3.23
CA ALA A 201 5.50 -7.82 -2.91
C ALA A 201 5.20 -6.34 -2.61
N LYS A 202 4.35 -5.72 -3.43
CA LYS A 202 3.91 -4.34 -3.22
C LYS A 202 3.06 -4.18 -1.97
N LEU A 203 2.18 -5.14 -1.70
CA LEU A 203 1.36 -5.12 -0.48
C LEU A 203 2.25 -5.20 0.77
N ILE A 204 3.20 -6.13 0.80
CA ILE A 204 4.16 -6.25 1.92
C ILE A 204 4.98 -4.97 2.07
N THR A 205 5.45 -4.39 0.95
CA THR A 205 6.20 -3.12 0.99
C THR A 205 5.33 -1.99 1.55
N ALA A 206 4.05 -1.92 1.17
CA ALA A 206 3.11 -0.94 1.69
C ALA A 206 2.85 -1.13 3.19
N MET A 207 2.74 -2.37 3.68
CA MET A 207 2.63 -2.67 5.12
C MET A 207 3.85 -2.17 5.89
N ILE A 208 5.06 -2.46 5.40
CA ILE A 208 6.31 -2.01 6.05
C ILE A 208 6.39 -0.48 6.08
N ILE A 209 6.01 0.19 4.98
CA ILE A 209 6.01 1.66 4.94
C ILE A 209 4.93 2.24 5.86
N ALA A 210 3.75 1.60 5.93
CA ALA A 210 2.68 2.01 6.82
C ALA A 210 3.12 1.92 8.27
N SER A 211 3.65 0.78 8.71
CA SER A 211 4.14 0.61 10.08
C SER A 211 5.25 1.61 10.42
N MET A 212 6.23 1.81 9.51
CA MET A 212 7.27 2.83 9.69
C MET A 212 6.69 4.24 9.81
N LEU A 213 5.64 4.55 9.06
CA LEU A 213 4.99 5.86 9.11
C LEU A 213 4.20 6.03 10.42
N THR A 214 3.51 4.98 10.87
CA THR A 214 2.81 4.96 12.16
C THR A 214 3.79 5.19 13.29
N ASP A 215 4.90 4.45 13.35
CA ASP A 215 5.95 4.64 14.36
C ASP A 215 6.51 6.07 14.36
N ILE A 216 6.65 6.70 13.19
CA ILE A 216 7.14 8.09 13.08
C ILE A 216 6.09 9.11 13.53
N VAL A 217 4.82 8.86 13.27
CA VAL A 217 3.73 9.83 13.50
C VAL A 217 3.16 9.71 14.91
N MET A 218 3.02 8.48 15.41
CA MET A 218 2.41 8.17 16.70
C MET A 218 3.44 7.82 17.77
N GLY A 219 4.68 7.48 17.39
CA GLY A 219 5.71 7.00 18.33
C GLY A 219 5.65 5.48 18.55
N PRO A 220 6.69 4.86 19.11
CA PRO A 220 6.59 3.50 19.62
C PRO A 220 5.62 3.42 20.81
N PRO A 221 4.94 2.28 21.03
CA PRO A 221 4.10 2.12 22.21
C PRO A 221 4.94 2.24 23.48
N ALA A 222 4.44 3.01 24.45
CA ALA A 222 5.06 3.12 25.76
C ALA A 222 4.96 1.79 26.53
N ASN A 223 5.82 1.57 27.51
CA ASN A 223 5.69 0.39 28.36
C ASN A 223 4.70 0.67 29.50
N VAL A 224 4.03 -0.39 29.99
CA VAL A 224 2.99 -0.29 31.04
C VAL A 224 3.52 0.39 32.31
N GLU A 225 4.78 0.13 32.67
CA GLU A 225 5.36 0.67 33.90
C GLU A 225 5.57 2.18 33.82
N ASP A 226 6.14 2.67 32.71
CA ASP A 226 6.38 4.09 32.45
C ASP A 226 5.05 4.84 32.37
N LEU A 227 4.02 4.27 31.74
CA LEU A 227 2.67 4.84 31.76
C LEU A 227 2.06 4.86 33.17
N SER A 228 2.33 3.83 33.98
CA SER A 228 1.87 3.81 35.37
C SER A 228 2.56 4.90 36.21
N ILE A 229 3.86 5.09 36.02
CA ILE A 229 4.64 6.16 36.66
C ILE A 229 4.18 7.53 36.12
N GLN A 230 3.84 7.64 34.84
CA GLN A 230 3.27 8.84 34.24
C GLN A 230 1.97 9.26 34.93
N GLN A 231 1.06 8.33 35.21
CA GLN A 231 -0.16 8.62 35.96
C GLN A 231 0.13 9.15 37.38
N VAL A 232 1.27 8.78 37.98
CA VAL A 232 1.74 9.35 39.26
C VAL A 232 2.37 10.73 39.06
N ALA A 233 3.16 10.91 38.01
CA ALA A 233 3.77 12.19 37.63
C ALA A 233 2.69 13.25 37.37
N ASP A 234 1.62 12.90 36.65
CA ASP A 234 0.48 13.78 36.39
C ASP A 234 -0.19 14.24 37.69
N LYS A 235 -0.38 13.32 38.66
CA LYS A 235 -0.90 13.69 39.99
C LYS A 235 0.02 14.67 40.72
N ILE A 236 1.34 14.48 40.63
CA ILE A 236 2.31 15.42 41.23
C ILE A 236 2.23 16.80 40.57
N VAL A 237 2.13 16.83 39.24
CA VAL A 237 1.97 18.07 38.46
C VAL A 237 0.72 18.80 38.91
N ASP A 238 -0.43 18.13 38.97
CA ASP A 238 -1.70 18.69 39.41
C ASP A 238 -1.60 19.24 40.84
N GLU A 239 -1.02 18.48 41.78
CA GLU A 239 -0.79 18.92 43.16
C GLU A 239 0.05 20.19 43.25
N ARG A 240 1.14 20.27 42.47
CA ARG A 240 2.03 21.44 42.44
C ARG A 240 1.36 22.65 41.79
N MET A 241 0.60 22.44 40.72
CA MET A 241 -0.17 23.48 40.06
C MET A 241 -1.26 24.05 40.98
N ASP A 242 -1.98 23.19 41.71
CA ASP A 242 -2.98 23.60 42.71
C ASP A 242 -2.38 24.34 43.89
N ALA A 243 -1.14 23.99 44.28
CA ALA A 243 -0.35 24.73 45.26
C ALA A 243 0.19 26.08 44.74
N GLY A 244 -0.02 26.40 43.46
CA GLY A 244 0.45 27.63 42.82
C GLY A 244 1.96 27.66 42.55
N GLN A 245 2.62 26.49 42.47
CA GLN A 245 4.02 26.38 42.10
C GLN A 245 4.17 26.49 40.57
N ASP A 246 5.19 27.21 40.13
CA ASP A 246 5.53 27.34 38.70
C ASP A 246 6.43 26.16 38.30
N ILE A 247 5.97 25.34 37.35
CA ILE A 247 6.67 24.15 36.88
C ILE A 247 7.47 24.53 35.62
N GLN A 248 8.79 24.31 35.66
CA GLN A 248 9.66 24.55 34.50
C GLN A 248 9.71 23.32 33.61
N TRP A 249 8.89 23.31 32.57
CA TRP A 249 8.86 22.25 31.58
C TRP A 249 10.10 22.27 30.67
N PRO A 250 10.56 21.10 30.18
CA PRO A 250 11.64 21.03 29.20
C PRO A 250 11.31 21.84 27.93
N ASP A 251 12.27 22.62 27.41
CA ASP A 251 12.09 23.49 26.23
C ASP A 251 11.90 22.71 24.90
N ASP A 252 12.16 21.41 24.92
CA ASP A 252 12.25 20.50 23.78
C ASP A 252 11.00 19.67 23.50
N GLN A 253 9.91 19.86 24.25
CA GLN A 253 8.60 19.20 24.03
C GLN A 253 8.02 19.33 22.60
N TRP A 254 8.60 20.19 21.74
CA TRP A 254 8.17 20.43 20.36
C TRP A 254 9.17 19.95 19.29
N ARG A 255 10.26 19.27 19.64
CA ARG A 255 11.09 18.62 18.61
C ARG A 255 10.33 17.40 18.09
N LEU A 256 9.86 17.50 16.84
CA LEU A 256 9.36 16.38 16.03
C LEU A 256 10.29 15.14 16.06
N ASP A 257 11.56 15.35 16.40
CA ASP A 257 12.61 14.35 16.45
C ASP A 257 12.53 13.45 17.69
N ASP A 258 11.81 13.85 18.75
CA ASP A 258 11.82 13.23 20.09
C ASP A 258 10.40 12.87 20.61
N VAL A 259 9.37 13.07 19.79
CA VAL A 259 7.99 12.75 20.17
C VAL A 259 7.85 11.22 20.28
N GLY A 260 7.61 10.74 21.51
CA GLY A 260 7.12 9.38 21.76
C GLY A 260 8.16 8.30 22.08
N GLN A 261 9.45 8.61 22.24
CA GLN A 261 10.43 7.54 22.59
C GLN A 261 10.60 7.29 24.08
N ASP A 262 10.38 8.29 24.94
CA ASP A 262 10.59 8.18 26.38
C ASP A 262 9.62 9.10 27.13
N VAL A 263 8.61 8.51 27.77
CA VAL A 263 7.60 9.24 28.54
C VAL A 263 8.24 10.07 29.66
N SER A 264 9.36 9.61 30.22
CA SER A 264 10.05 10.35 31.29
C SER A 264 10.62 11.68 30.83
N SER A 265 10.98 11.78 29.55
CA SER A 265 11.55 13.00 28.94
C SER A 265 10.53 14.13 28.80
N GLU A 266 9.23 13.82 28.88
CA GLU A 266 8.16 14.82 28.80
C GLU A 266 8.03 15.65 30.09
N TYR A 267 8.52 15.11 31.22
CA TYR A 267 8.45 15.71 32.54
C TYR A 267 9.78 16.33 32.97
N PRO A 268 9.76 17.37 33.82
CA PRO A 268 10.95 17.83 34.51
C PRO A 268 11.59 16.69 35.33
N GLU A 269 12.92 16.59 35.32
CA GLU A 269 13.66 15.52 36.00
C GLU A 269 13.28 15.37 37.48
N ASP A 270 12.97 16.47 38.17
CA ASP A 270 12.58 16.46 39.58
C ASP A 270 11.18 15.90 39.83
N ILE A 271 10.25 16.11 38.90
CA ILE A 271 8.90 15.55 38.97
C ILE A 271 8.94 14.05 38.68
N TRP A 272 9.67 13.64 37.64
CA TRP A 272 9.77 12.22 37.31
C TRP A 272 10.46 11.42 38.41
N ALA A 273 11.57 11.93 38.96
CA ALA A 273 12.25 11.27 40.07
C ALA A 273 11.34 11.10 41.29
N GLU A 274 10.53 12.11 41.62
CA GLU A 274 9.53 12.02 42.68
C GLU A 274 8.42 11.01 42.35
N ALA A 275 7.99 10.94 41.08
CA ALA A 275 6.99 9.98 40.62
C ALA A 275 7.47 8.54 40.80
N VAL A 276 8.72 8.25 40.42
CA VAL A 276 9.35 6.94 40.61
C VAL A 276 9.43 6.58 42.10
N GLU A 277 9.85 7.53 42.94
CA GLU A 277 9.92 7.30 44.40
C GLU A 277 8.53 6.99 44.98
N ARG A 278 7.52 7.78 44.63
CA ARG A 278 6.13 7.55 45.08
C ARG A 278 5.57 6.24 44.55
N TRP A 279 5.91 5.87 43.32
CA TRP A 279 5.53 4.60 42.72
C TRP A 279 6.14 3.42 43.49
N GLU A 280 7.43 3.46 43.80
CA GLU A 280 8.12 2.40 44.55
C GLU A 280 7.61 2.26 45.99
N GLU A 281 7.20 3.35 46.62
CA GLU A 281 6.63 3.36 47.98
C GLU A 281 5.14 2.93 48.03
N MET A 282 4.48 2.92 46.87
CA MET A 282 3.05 2.63 46.76
C MET A 282 2.74 1.16 47.14
N PRO A 283 1.61 0.89 47.81
CA PRO A 283 1.17 -0.48 48.06
C PRO A 283 0.96 -1.26 46.75
N PRO A 284 1.26 -2.58 46.71
CA PRO A 284 1.17 -3.36 45.49
C PRO A 284 -0.26 -3.45 44.91
N GLU A 285 -1.29 -3.30 45.75
CA GLU A 285 -2.69 -3.26 45.29
C GLU A 285 -2.99 -2.01 44.44
N GLU A 286 -2.46 -0.85 44.84
CA GLU A 286 -2.65 0.41 44.12
C GLU A 286 -1.77 0.47 42.86
N GLN A 287 -0.55 -0.08 42.92
CA GLN A 287 0.28 -0.27 41.73
C GLN A 287 -0.42 -1.14 40.68
N GLN A 288 -1.12 -2.21 41.12
CA GLN A 288 -1.85 -3.07 40.20
C GLN A 288 -3.02 -2.33 39.54
N GLU A 289 -3.77 -1.51 40.27
CA GLU A 289 -4.86 -0.72 39.69
C GLU A 289 -4.35 0.27 38.63
N LEU A 290 -3.21 0.94 38.88
CA LEU A 290 -2.59 1.84 37.92
C LEU A 290 -2.06 1.09 36.69
N ARG A 291 -1.45 -0.09 36.87
CA ARG A 291 -1.07 -0.96 35.74
C ARG A 291 -2.26 -1.38 34.91
N GLU A 292 -3.37 -1.79 35.54
CA GLU A 292 -4.60 -2.16 34.83
C GLU A 292 -5.21 -0.97 34.06
N ASN A 293 -5.01 0.26 34.52
CA ASN A 293 -5.44 1.45 33.78
C ASN A 293 -4.48 1.78 32.64
N ALA A 294 -3.17 1.73 32.88
CA ALA A 294 -2.15 1.90 31.84
C ALA A 294 -2.28 0.85 30.72
N GLU A 295 -2.62 -0.40 31.05
CA GLU A 295 -2.92 -1.45 30.08
C GLU A 295 -4.13 -1.08 29.19
N LYS A 296 -5.20 -0.52 29.76
CA LYS A 296 -6.37 -0.08 28.97
C LYS A 296 -6.04 1.11 28.08
N ASP A 297 -5.22 2.04 28.57
CA ASP A 297 -4.78 3.18 27.78
C ASP A 297 -3.92 2.71 26.60
N LEU A 298 -3.03 1.74 26.82
CA LEU A 298 -2.29 1.07 25.74
C LEU A 298 -3.18 0.33 24.77
N GLU A 299 -4.19 -0.42 25.24
CA GLU A 299 -5.13 -1.10 24.35
C GLU A 299 -5.85 -0.10 23.43
N LEU A 300 -6.24 1.07 23.95
CA LEU A 300 -6.87 2.12 23.14
C LEU A 300 -5.90 2.77 22.15
N GLU A 301 -4.63 2.97 22.54
CA GLU A 301 -3.59 3.45 21.64
C GLU A 301 -3.28 2.43 20.54
N GLU A 302 -3.12 1.16 20.89
CA GLU A 302 -2.92 0.05 19.95
C GLU A 302 -4.08 -0.07 18.95
N GLU A 303 -5.34 0.04 19.40
CA GLU A 303 -6.49 0.09 18.51
C GLU A 303 -6.41 1.26 17.51
N GLY A 304 -5.97 2.44 17.98
CA GLY A 304 -5.74 3.61 17.13
C GLY A 304 -4.60 3.42 16.12
N HIS A 305 -3.50 2.78 16.55
CA HIS A 305 -2.38 2.39 15.69
C HIS A 305 -2.83 1.43 14.60
N GLU A 306 -3.56 0.37 14.95
CA GLU A 306 -4.08 -0.61 14.01
C GLU A 306 -5.03 0.02 12.98
N GLU A 307 -5.93 0.92 13.42
CA GLU A 307 -6.84 1.63 12.51
C GLU A 307 -6.06 2.52 11.53
N PHE A 308 -5.10 3.30 12.02
CA PHE A 308 -4.27 4.16 11.18
C PHE A 308 -3.42 3.36 10.20
N GLU A 309 -2.82 2.25 10.64
CA GLU A 309 -2.10 1.33 9.77
C GLU A 309 -3.02 0.76 8.69
N ALA A 310 -4.19 0.22 9.06
CA ALA A 310 -5.11 -0.40 8.12
C ALA A 310 -5.59 0.58 7.03
N GLU A 311 -5.95 1.80 7.42
CA GLU A 311 -6.31 2.86 6.48
C GLU A 311 -5.12 3.30 5.62
N GLY A 312 -3.94 3.41 6.24
CA GLY A 312 -2.69 3.81 5.60
C GLY A 312 -2.22 2.82 4.55
N VAL A 313 -2.27 1.51 4.83
CA VAL A 313 -1.79 0.44 3.94
C VAL A 313 -2.51 0.50 2.60
N GLY A 314 -3.84 0.65 2.58
CA GLY A 314 -4.61 0.72 1.34
C GLY A 314 -4.22 1.92 0.47
N PHE A 315 -4.06 3.09 1.09
CA PHE A 315 -3.65 4.31 0.41
C PHE A 315 -2.21 4.24 -0.11
N ILE A 316 -1.27 3.80 0.74
CA ILE A 316 0.15 3.62 0.39
C ILE A 316 0.30 2.58 -0.72
N PHE A 317 -0.43 1.47 -0.64
CA PHE A 317 -0.43 0.43 -1.67
C PHE A 317 -0.85 0.99 -3.03
N LEU A 318 -1.95 1.75 -3.09
CA LEU A 318 -2.40 2.38 -4.35
C LEU A 318 -1.39 3.42 -4.86
N LEU A 319 -0.83 4.25 -3.99
CA LEU A 319 0.21 5.22 -4.36
C LEU A 319 1.51 4.57 -4.81
N SER A 320 1.80 3.35 -4.34
CA SER A 320 2.98 2.60 -4.76
C SER A 320 2.93 2.22 -6.25
N PHE A 321 1.75 2.22 -6.89
CA PHE A 321 1.59 2.03 -8.33
C PHE A 321 1.85 3.33 -9.09
N GLY A 322 3.07 3.46 -9.59
CA GLY A 322 3.47 4.55 -10.46
C GLY A 322 3.12 4.29 -11.93
N LEU A 323 3.27 5.34 -12.76
CA LEU A 323 3.11 5.23 -14.21
C LEU A 323 4.06 4.21 -14.85
N LEU A 324 5.24 4.01 -14.26
CA LEU A 324 6.23 3.06 -14.76
C LEU A 324 5.82 1.60 -14.53
N ASP A 325 4.98 1.30 -13.55
CA ASP A 325 4.52 -0.08 -13.31
C ASP A 325 3.66 -0.61 -14.46
N PHE A 326 2.92 0.27 -15.13
CA PHE A 326 2.18 -0.07 -16.35
C PHE A 326 3.09 -0.52 -17.51
N ILE A 327 4.38 -0.21 -17.45
CA ILE A 327 5.37 -0.68 -18.42
C ILE A 327 6.06 -1.93 -17.89
N TRP A 328 6.57 -1.88 -16.65
CA TRP A 328 7.43 -2.93 -16.15
C TRP A 328 6.69 -4.21 -15.72
N ILE A 329 5.46 -4.11 -15.24
CA ILE A 329 4.68 -5.30 -14.89
C ILE A 329 4.35 -6.13 -16.14
N PRO A 330 3.84 -5.56 -17.26
CA PRO A 330 3.66 -6.33 -18.48
C PRO A 330 4.95 -6.93 -19.01
N VAL A 331 6.07 -6.20 -18.94
CA VAL A 331 7.39 -6.74 -19.33
C VAL A 331 7.76 -7.93 -18.46
N ALA A 332 7.61 -7.83 -17.13
CA ALA A 332 7.89 -8.92 -16.20
C ALA A 332 7.03 -10.16 -16.47
N VAL A 333 5.72 -9.96 -16.66
CA VAL A 333 4.76 -11.03 -16.97
C VAL A 333 5.09 -11.69 -18.30
N PHE A 334 5.45 -10.90 -19.32
CA PHE A 334 5.88 -11.40 -20.62
C PHE A 334 7.20 -12.19 -20.53
N THR A 335 8.17 -11.69 -19.77
CA THR A 335 9.44 -12.40 -19.51
C THR A 335 9.20 -13.73 -18.81
N ALA A 336 8.35 -13.76 -17.78
CA ALA A 336 7.97 -14.99 -17.09
C ALA A 336 7.29 -15.98 -18.04
N PHE A 337 6.36 -15.50 -18.87
CA PHE A 337 5.67 -16.30 -19.88
C PHE A 337 6.64 -16.91 -20.87
N GLN A 338 7.53 -16.11 -21.45
CA GLN A 338 8.45 -16.56 -22.49
C GLN A 338 9.42 -17.63 -21.96
N LEU A 339 9.94 -17.44 -20.75
CA LEU A 339 10.81 -18.40 -20.09
C LEU A 339 10.06 -19.67 -19.71
N GLY A 340 8.87 -19.54 -19.12
CA GLY A 340 8.05 -20.69 -18.75
C GLY A 340 7.66 -21.52 -19.97
N ALA A 341 7.29 -20.88 -21.07
CA ALA A 341 6.85 -21.55 -22.30
C ALA A 341 7.99 -22.15 -23.14
N ASN A 342 9.25 -21.90 -22.78
CA ASN A 342 10.45 -22.32 -23.51
C ASN A 342 10.48 -21.88 -24.99
N ILE A 343 9.90 -20.71 -25.32
CA ILE A 343 9.80 -20.25 -26.71
C ILE A 343 11.17 -19.82 -27.28
N ALA A 344 12.18 -19.58 -26.42
CA ALA A 344 13.48 -19.08 -26.84
C ALA A 344 14.39 -20.11 -27.54
N ASP A 345 14.09 -21.41 -27.41
CA ASP A 345 14.90 -22.49 -27.97
C ASP A 345 14.39 -23.02 -29.32
N ASN A 346 13.27 -22.46 -29.84
CA ASN A 346 12.69 -22.75 -31.16
C ASN A 346 12.79 -21.53 -32.08
#